data_AF-A0A6P1BGD0-F1
#
_entry.id   AF-A0A6P1BGD0-F1
#
_cell.length_a   1.000
_cell.length_b   1.000
_cell.length_c   1.000
_cell.angle_alpha   90.00
_cell.angle_beta   90.00
_cell.angle_gamma   90.00
#
_symmetry.space_group_name_H-M   'P 1'
#
loop_
_entity.id
_entity.type
_entity.pdbx_description
1 polymer ?
#
loop_
_entity_poly.entity_id
_entity_poly.type
_entity_poly.pdbx_seq_one_letter_code
_entity_poly.pdbx_strand_id
1 'polypeptide(L)'
;MRDFRDAKAMAQTLREVLGAKSIPLTHSDSLELIAKLFGQRDWNTLSARIQFAGPPSAPAQATDFTAESPPIAARQEIAVDSAALDRCAGFYQLNDRAVFTVTPDGHHLVMQLTGQRSVRFYAESVTEFFAKIVDAQVSFVAGPDGRATSLILHQNGSDIPMARIDAATASKIADQTAERVKNQSANPGTEAALHRLIDGIASGNPNYNEMSPALAAATRKQMTWLQALADLGTIQSVRFLGVGEQGEDVYSVRQANGASHWRIALDDKGIISTAWVSPGP
;
A
#
# COMPACT_ATOMS: atom_id res chain seq x y z
N MET A 1 -1.44 19.05 -5.00
CA MET A 1 -0.12 19.14 -5.67
C MET A 1 0.22 17.73 -6.13
N ARG A 2 0.51 17.49 -7.42
CA ARG A 2 0.79 16.13 -7.92
C ARG A 2 2.11 15.64 -7.32
N ASP A 3 2.14 14.43 -6.79
CA ASP A 3 3.36 13.82 -6.22
C ASP A 3 3.81 12.60 -7.03
N PHE A 4 4.86 11.90 -6.57
CA PHE A 4 5.45 10.77 -7.29
C PHE A 4 4.46 9.60 -7.49
N ARG A 5 3.36 9.54 -6.75
CA ARG A 5 2.31 8.52 -6.86
C ARG A 5 1.40 8.75 -8.07
N ASP A 6 1.35 9.98 -8.57
CA ASP A 6 0.63 10.35 -9.80
C ASP A 6 1.47 10.12 -11.08
N ALA A 7 2.64 9.48 -10.98
CA ALA A 7 3.62 9.45 -12.07
C ALA A 7 3.08 8.88 -13.39
N LYS A 8 2.19 7.89 -13.36
CA LYS A 8 1.55 7.35 -14.58
C LYS A 8 0.65 8.40 -15.25
N ALA A 9 -0.15 9.12 -14.46
CA ALA A 9 -1.00 10.19 -14.97
C ALA A 9 -0.16 11.37 -15.49
N MET A 10 0.95 11.69 -14.81
CA MET A 10 1.90 12.71 -15.26
C MET A 10 2.60 12.31 -16.56
N ALA A 11 3.02 11.05 -16.71
CA ALA A 11 3.64 10.54 -17.93
C ALA A 11 2.65 10.56 -19.10
N GLN A 12 1.38 10.23 -18.85
CA GLN A 12 0.33 10.35 -19.85
C GLN A 12 0.11 11.81 -20.26
N THR A 13 -0.05 12.73 -19.30
CA THR A 13 -0.19 14.17 -19.59
C THR A 13 1.02 14.70 -20.39
N LEU A 14 2.24 14.34 -19.98
CA LEU A 14 3.48 14.76 -20.64
C LEU A 14 3.51 14.32 -22.10
N ARG A 15 3.16 13.06 -22.36
CA ARG A 15 3.12 12.50 -23.71
C ARG A 15 2.09 13.20 -24.60
N GLU A 16 0.89 13.45 -24.07
CA GLU A 16 -0.18 14.14 -24.81
C GLU A 16 0.22 15.58 -25.17
N VAL A 17 0.78 16.33 -24.22
CA VAL A 17 1.21 17.73 -24.42
C VAL A 17 2.37 17.83 -25.41
N LEU A 18 3.36 16.94 -25.33
CA LEU A 18 4.51 16.97 -26.23
C LEU A 18 4.17 16.41 -27.61
N GLY A 19 3.27 15.43 -27.69
CA GLY A 19 2.70 14.96 -28.95
C GLY A 19 1.96 16.07 -29.71
N ALA A 20 1.19 16.91 -29.01
CA ALA A 20 0.53 18.08 -29.61
C ALA A 20 1.53 19.12 -30.16
N LYS A 21 2.78 19.11 -29.67
CA LYS A 21 3.89 19.94 -30.16
C LYS A 21 4.79 19.22 -31.17
N SER A 22 4.34 18.09 -31.72
CA SER A 22 5.10 17.25 -32.66
C SER A 22 6.43 16.72 -32.12
N ILE A 23 6.54 16.54 -30.80
CA ILE A 23 7.68 15.89 -30.15
C ILE A 23 7.24 14.46 -29.81
N PRO A 24 7.64 13.45 -30.59
CA PRO A 24 7.24 12.07 -30.34
C PRO A 24 7.96 11.53 -29.10
N LEU A 25 7.16 11.09 -28.12
CA LEU A 25 7.64 10.36 -26.95
C LEU A 25 6.92 9.01 -26.87
N THR A 26 7.70 7.94 -26.65
CA THR A 26 7.10 6.64 -26.35
C THR A 26 6.52 6.65 -24.94
N HIS A 27 5.63 5.70 -24.66
CA HIS A 27 5.10 5.51 -23.31
C HIS A 27 6.22 5.24 -22.30
N SER A 28 7.23 4.45 -22.69
CA SER A 28 8.38 4.15 -21.85
C SER A 28 9.22 5.40 -21.56
N ASP A 29 9.53 6.20 -22.58
CA ASP A 29 10.33 7.43 -22.40
C ASP A 29 9.63 8.44 -21.50
N SER A 30 8.30 8.51 -21.59
CA SER A 30 7.48 9.38 -20.74
C SER A 30 7.58 8.98 -19.28
N LEU A 31 7.56 7.68 -18.98
CA LEU A 31 7.72 7.15 -17.63
C LEU A 31 9.14 7.38 -17.08
N GLU A 32 10.16 7.21 -17.91
CA GLU A 32 11.57 7.47 -17.56
C GLU A 32 11.82 8.96 -17.26
N LEU A 33 11.22 9.87 -18.02
CA LEU A 33 11.33 11.31 -17.79
C LEU A 33 10.67 11.73 -16.47
N ILE A 34 9.50 11.16 -16.16
CA ILE A 34 8.85 11.39 -14.87
C ILE A 34 9.67 10.79 -13.71
N ALA A 35 10.30 9.63 -13.89
CA ALA A 35 11.22 9.07 -12.91
C ALA A 35 12.37 10.03 -12.58
N LYS A 36 13.03 10.58 -13.61
CA LYS A 36 14.09 11.57 -13.45
C LYS A 36 13.60 12.87 -12.82
N LEU A 37 12.40 13.33 -13.15
CA LEU A 37 11.78 14.52 -12.55
C LEU A 37 11.64 14.39 -11.03
N PHE A 38 11.35 13.18 -10.53
CA PHE A 38 11.29 12.88 -9.10
C PHE A 38 12.63 12.41 -8.50
N GLY A 39 13.74 12.65 -9.20
CA GLY A 39 15.09 12.30 -8.76
C GLY A 39 15.35 10.79 -8.67
N GLN A 40 14.53 9.95 -9.31
CA GLN A 40 14.72 8.51 -9.36
C GLN A 40 15.56 8.11 -10.58
N ARG A 41 16.34 7.03 -10.45
CA ARG A 41 17.28 6.57 -11.48
C ARG A 41 16.59 6.14 -12.77
N ASP A 42 15.45 5.46 -12.63
CA ASP A 42 14.69 4.85 -13.72
C ASP A 42 13.23 4.64 -13.31
N TRP A 43 12.38 4.31 -14.30
CA TRP A 43 10.97 4.00 -14.05
C TRP A 43 10.80 2.82 -13.08
N ASN A 44 11.68 1.81 -13.10
CA ASN A 44 11.56 0.66 -12.21
C ASN A 44 11.68 1.06 -10.72
N THR A 45 12.58 1.99 -10.41
CA THR A 45 12.79 2.51 -9.05
C THR A 45 11.59 3.34 -8.60
N LEU A 46 11.10 4.22 -9.48
CA LEU A 46 9.91 5.02 -9.19
C LEU A 46 8.65 4.14 -9.09
N SER A 47 8.49 3.14 -9.95
CA SER A 47 7.33 2.23 -9.93
C SER A 47 7.30 1.38 -8.68
N ALA A 48 8.46 0.89 -8.23
CA ALA A 48 8.57 0.23 -6.93
C ALA A 48 8.11 1.20 -5.83
N ARG A 49 8.64 2.42 -5.80
CA ARG A 49 8.26 3.43 -4.81
C ARG A 49 6.75 3.73 -4.81
N ILE A 50 6.10 3.77 -5.97
CA ILE A 50 4.65 3.96 -6.09
C ILE A 50 3.88 2.75 -5.55
N GLN A 51 4.30 1.53 -5.92
CA GLN A 51 3.69 0.29 -5.46
C GLN A 51 3.81 0.13 -3.94
N PHE A 52 4.92 0.57 -3.35
CA PHE A 52 5.17 0.52 -1.92
C PHE A 52 4.52 1.67 -1.14
N ALA A 53 4.43 2.89 -1.70
CA ALA A 53 4.00 4.05 -0.93
C ALA A 53 2.48 4.19 -0.73
N GLY A 54 1.65 3.44 -1.46
CA GLY A 54 0.20 3.74 -1.55
C GLY A 54 -0.07 5.16 -2.09
N PRO A 55 -1.31 5.67 -2.12
CA PRO A 55 -1.64 7.03 -2.59
C PRO A 55 -1.24 8.16 -1.59
N PRO A 56 -1.34 9.46 -1.98
CA PRO A 56 -0.69 10.60 -1.31
C PRO A 56 -1.03 10.77 0.16
N SER A 57 -0.01 10.91 1.01
CA SER A 57 -0.11 11.31 2.41
C SER A 57 -0.06 12.84 2.52
N ALA A 58 -1.02 13.46 3.22
CA ALA A 58 -0.98 14.89 3.57
C ALA A 58 0.14 15.18 4.60
N PRO A 59 0.66 16.43 4.68
CA PRO A 59 1.75 16.76 5.58
C PRO A 59 1.27 16.73 7.04
N ALA A 60 1.96 15.96 7.87
CA ALA A 60 1.71 15.89 9.31
C ALA A 60 2.10 17.22 9.98
N GLN A 61 1.15 17.82 10.70
CA GLN A 61 1.47 18.83 11.71
C GLN A 61 1.91 18.10 12.98
N ALA A 62 3.10 18.46 13.44
CA ALA A 62 3.72 17.91 14.64
C ALA A 62 2.96 18.33 15.90
N THR A 63 2.45 17.37 16.65
CA THR A 63 2.26 17.50 18.10
C THR A 63 2.51 16.15 18.77
N ASP A 64 3.58 16.13 19.57
CA ASP A 64 4.05 15.15 20.55
C ASP A 64 3.14 13.95 20.86
N PHE A 65 3.56 12.77 20.40
CA PHE A 65 3.79 11.60 21.26
C PHE A 65 4.98 10.82 20.69
N THR A 66 6.01 10.68 21.51
CA THR A 66 7.33 10.13 21.22
C THR A 66 7.29 8.63 20.90
N ALA A 67 7.26 8.34 19.61
CA ALA A 67 8.06 7.29 18.95
C ALA A 67 8.17 7.70 17.47
N GLU A 68 8.70 8.90 17.24
CA GLU A 68 8.95 9.40 15.91
C GLU A 68 10.07 8.54 15.30
N SER A 69 9.72 7.72 14.31
CA SER A 69 10.71 7.11 13.45
C SER A 69 11.59 8.23 12.91
N PRO A 70 12.90 8.23 13.17
CA PRO A 70 13.75 9.33 12.76
C PRO A 70 13.63 9.54 11.24
N PRO A 71 13.78 10.79 10.76
CA PRO A 71 13.95 11.06 9.33
C PRO A 71 15.10 10.21 8.79
N ILE A 72 15.30 10.15 7.46
CA ILE A 72 16.45 9.48 6.81
C ILE A 72 17.78 10.19 7.20
N ALA A 73 18.09 10.25 8.48
CA ALA A 73 19.36 10.59 9.07
C ALA A 73 20.14 9.28 9.07
N ALA A 74 21.03 9.13 8.09
CA ALA A 74 22.09 8.13 7.98
C ALA A 74 21.83 6.81 8.77
N ARG A 75 20.76 6.07 8.44
CA ARG A 75 20.55 4.73 8.98
C ARG A 75 21.77 3.89 8.67
N GLN A 76 22.41 3.38 9.71
CA GLN A 76 23.66 2.66 9.57
C GLN A 76 23.35 1.19 9.38
N GLU A 77 23.67 0.69 8.19
CA GLU A 77 23.64 -0.74 7.96
C GLU A 77 24.68 -1.44 8.83
N ILE A 78 24.25 -2.47 9.55
CA ILE A 78 25.11 -3.36 10.32
C ILE A 78 25.16 -4.74 9.67
N ALA A 79 26.27 -5.44 9.88
CA ALA A 79 26.34 -6.86 9.57
C ALA A 79 25.65 -7.66 10.67
N VAL A 80 24.73 -8.55 10.29
CA VAL A 80 24.09 -9.52 11.18
C VAL A 80 24.46 -10.94 10.74
N ASP A 81 24.48 -11.87 11.69
CA ASP A 81 24.74 -13.28 11.39
C ASP A 81 23.56 -13.93 10.64
N SER A 82 23.84 -15.01 9.90
CA SER A 82 22.80 -15.73 9.17
C SER A 82 21.74 -16.30 10.11
N ALA A 83 22.11 -16.68 11.34
CA ALA A 83 21.19 -17.17 12.34
C ALA A 83 20.13 -16.14 12.76
N ALA A 84 20.47 -14.84 12.82
CA ALA A 84 19.51 -13.77 13.06
C ALA A 84 18.55 -13.59 11.88
N LEU A 85 19.07 -13.65 10.66
CA LEU A 85 18.25 -13.59 9.45
C LEU A 85 17.27 -14.78 9.39
N ASP A 86 17.74 -15.99 9.71
CA ASP A 86 16.92 -17.21 9.76
C ASP A 86 15.82 -17.13 10.82
N ARG A 87 16.08 -16.48 11.97
CA ARG A 87 15.07 -16.22 13.00
C ARG A 87 13.98 -15.25 12.52
N CYS A 88 14.30 -14.36 11.58
CA CYS A 88 13.35 -13.42 10.97
C CYS A 88 12.64 -14.00 9.74
N ALA A 89 13.26 -14.94 9.04
CA ALA A 89 12.73 -15.58 7.85
C ALA A 89 11.39 -16.30 8.13
N GLY A 90 10.39 -16.11 7.26
CA GLY A 90 9.05 -16.65 7.46
C GLY A 90 7.97 -15.90 6.69
N PHE A 91 6.71 -16.18 7.04
CA PHE A 91 5.53 -15.59 6.42
C PHE A 91 4.74 -14.80 7.44
N TYR A 92 4.38 -13.56 7.12
CA TYR A 92 3.69 -12.65 8.04
C TYR A 92 2.41 -12.15 7.40
N GLN A 93 1.28 -12.38 8.04
CA GLN A 93 -0.02 -12.04 7.49
C GLN A 93 -0.30 -10.55 7.64
N LEU A 94 -0.51 -9.85 6.52
CA LEU A 94 -1.00 -8.48 6.52
C LEU A 94 -2.53 -8.46 6.68
N ASN A 95 -3.21 -9.29 5.89
CA ASN A 95 -4.65 -9.49 5.91
C ASN A 95 -4.99 -10.84 5.23
N ASP A 96 -6.26 -11.14 5.02
CA ASP A 96 -6.71 -12.41 4.43
C ASP A 96 -6.42 -12.56 2.92
N ARG A 97 -5.77 -11.57 2.30
CA ARG A 97 -5.41 -11.56 0.87
C ARG A 97 -3.93 -11.32 0.62
N ALA A 98 -3.18 -10.93 1.64
CA ALA A 98 -1.79 -10.52 1.46
C ALA A 98 -0.90 -11.02 2.60
N VAL A 99 0.26 -11.52 2.21
CA VAL A 99 1.30 -12.06 3.09
C VAL A 99 2.62 -11.39 2.72
N PHE A 100 3.38 -11.01 3.74
CA PHE A 100 4.78 -10.66 3.62
C PHE A 100 5.63 -11.93 3.72
N THR A 101 6.32 -12.27 2.64
CA THR A 101 7.31 -13.34 2.63
C THR A 101 8.68 -12.75 2.93
N VAL A 102 9.37 -13.29 3.93
CA VAL A 102 10.69 -12.84 4.38
C VAL A 102 11.68 -13.97 4.17
N THR A 103 12.69 -13.71 3.34
CA THR A 103 13.73 -14.67 2.97
C THR A 103 15.12 -14.10 3.21
N PRO A 104 16.07 -14.88 3.75
CA PRO A 104 17.46 -14.46 3.84
C PRO A 104 18.11 -14.50 2.44
N ASP A 105 18.90 -13.49 2.12
CA ASP A 105 19.71 -13.38 0.90
C ASP A 105 21.10 -12.82 1.26
N GLY A 106 22.07 -13.72 1.46
CA GLY A 106 23.40 -13.34 1.93
C GLY A 106 23.36 -12.68 3.31
N HIS A 107 23.60 -11.37 3.37
CA HIS A 107 23.60 -10.57 4.59
C HIS A 107 22.35 -9.71 4.77
N HIS A 108 21.33 -9.91 3.94
CA HIS A 108 20.13 -9.08 3.92
C HIS A 108 18.86 -9.93 3.99
N LEU A 109 17.74 -9.27 4.26
CA LEU A 109 16.43 -9.85 4.02
C LEU A 109 15.93 -9.39 2.66
N VAL A 110 15.47 -10.35 1.85
CA VAL A 110 14.62 -10.09 0.70
C VAL A 110 13.20 -10.33 1.14
N MET A 111 12.38 -9.28 1.01
CA MET A 111 11.00 -9.31 1.48
C MET A 111 10.04 -8.99 0.34
N GLN A 112 8.93 -9.71 0.28
CA GLN A 112 7.95 -9.58 -0.80
C GLN A 112 6.53 -9.63 -0.24
N LEU A 113 5.75 -8.59 -0.53
CA LEU A 113 4.31 -8.62 -0.31
C LEU A 113 3.62 -9.32 -1.50
N THR A 114 2.57 -10.10 -1.24
CA THR A 114 1.73 -10.74 -2.29
C THR A 114 1.39 -9.75 -3.41
N GLY A 115 1.61 -10.16 -4.67
CA GLY A 115 1.33 -9.33 -5.85
C GLY A 115 2.39 -8.25 -6.15
N GLN A 116 3.34 -8.00 -5.24
CA GLN A 116 4.39 -7.00 -5.41
C GLN A 116 5.74 -7.64 -5.75
N ARG A 117 6.67 -6.80 -6.22
CA ARG A 117 8.08 -7.17 -6.42
C ARG A 117 8.78 -7.29 -5.06
N SER A 118 9.84 -8.10 -5.01
CA SER A 118 10.68 -8.23 -3.82
C SER A 118 11.54 -6.99 -3.60
N VAL A 119 11.77 -6.63 -2.34
CA VAL A 119 12.62 -5.52 -1.90
C VAL A 119 13.68 -6.02 -0.93
N ARG A 120 14.88 -5.48 -1.07
CA ARG A 120 15.97 -5.74 -0.13
C ARG A 120 15.89 -4.82 1.08
N PHE A 121 15.94 -5.43 2.25
CA PHE A 121 15.97 -4.81 3.57
C PHE A 121 17.33 -5.05 4.23
N TYR A 122 17.91 -3.98 4.76
CA TYR A 122 19.24 -3.94 5.36
C TYR A 122 19.09 -3.83 6.88
N ALA A 123 19.91 -4.57 7.62
CA ALA A 123 19.83 -4.58 9.07
C ALA A 123 20.34 -3.25 9.64
N GLU A 124 19.56 -2.66 10.54
CA GLU A 124 19.97 -1.56 11.43
C GLU A 124 20.27 -2.09 12.84
N SER A 125 19.58 -3.17 13.23
CA SER A 125 19.87 -3.97 14.41
C SER A 125 19.59 -5.46 14.12
N VAL A 126 19.70 -6.33 15.14
CA VAL A 126 19.36 -7.75 14.99
C VAL A 126 17.88 -8.02 14.72
N THR A 127 17.01 -7.04 15.00
CA THR A 127 15.55 -7.14 14.83
C THR A 127 14.95 -6.03 13.99
N GLU A 128 15.72 -5.01 13.61
CA GLU A 128 15.24 -3.86 12.84
C GLU A 128 15.93 -3.79 11.48
N PHE A 129 15.13 -3.61 10.44
CA PHE A 129 15.61 -3.56 9.07
C PHE A 129 14.93 -2.43 8.30
N PHE A 130 15.61 -1.86 7.31
CA PHE A 130 15.08 -0.79 6.49
C PHE A 130 15.34 -1.02 5.00
N ALA A 131 14.44 -0.52 4.16
CA ALA A 131 14.65 -0.49 2.71
C ALA A 131 15.40 0.80 2.30
N LYS A 132 16.26 0.70 1.29
CA LYS A 132 16.97 1.87 0.71
C LYS A 132 16.23 2.52 -0.46
N ILE A 133 15.34 1.78 -1.12
CA ILE A 133 14.62 2.23 -2.32
C ILE A 133 13.23 2.79 -2.02
N VAL A 134 12.70 2.51 -0.83
CA VAL A 134 11.40 2.95 -0.34
C VAL A 134 11.52 3.29 1.13
N ASP A 135 10.77 4.29 1.60
CA ASP A 135 10.77 4.67 3.01
C ASP A 135 9.89 3.69 3.81
N ALA A 136 10.45 2.51 4.06
CA ALA A 136 9.83 1.45 4.83
C ALA A 136 10.86 0.86 5.78
N GLN A 137 10.42 0.60 7.01
CA GLN A 137 11.19 -0.10 8.03
C GLN A 137 10.36 -1.25 8.58
N VAL A 138 11.04 -2.26 9.11
CA VAL A 138 10.40 -3.38 9.77
C VAL A 138 11.09 -3.71 11.07
N SER A 139 10.28 -4.01 12.08
CA SER A 139 10.74 -4.50 13.38
C SER A 139 10.19 -5.89 13.61
N PHE A 140 11.06 -6.83 13.97
CA PHE A 140 10.68 -8.19 14.32
C PHE A 140 10.52 -8.33 15.83
N VAL A 141 9.40 -8.89 16.27
CA VAL A 141 9.16 -9.22 17.67
C VAL A 141 9.55 -10.68 17.88
N ALA A 142 10.57 -10.94 18.69
CA ALA A 142 11.03 -12.28 19.00
C ALA A 142 10.12 -12.99 20.02
N GLY A 143 9.90 -14.28 19.82
CA GLY A 143 9.29 -15.19 20.78
C GLY A 143 10.31 -15.81 21.75
N PRO A 144 9.85 -16.70 22.65
CA PRO A 144 10.71 -17.34 23.65
C PRO A 144 11.85 -18.19 23.09
N ASP A 145 11.70 -18.70 21.87
CA ASP A 145 12.70 -19.48 21.12
C ASP A 145 13.66 -18.61 20.29
N GLY A 146 13.52 -17.28 20.40
CA GLY A 146 14.27 -16.30 19.62
C GLY A 146 13.77 -16.13 18.18
N ARG A 147 12.82 -16.95 17.70
CA ARG A 147 12.22 -16.76 16.37
C ARG A 147 11.21 -15.63 16.42
N ALA A 148 11.13 -14.85 15.35
CA ALA A 148 10.17 -13.77 15.30
C ALA A 148 8.73 -14.32 15.31
N THR A 149 7.86 -13.85 16.19
CA THR A 149 6.44 -14.23 16.24
C THR A 149 5.55 -13.24 15.49
N SER A 150 6.04 -12.00 15.29
CA SER A 150 5.39 -10.99 14.46
C SER A 150 6.41 -10.05 13.83
N LEU A 151 5.97 -9.37 12.78
CA LEU A 151 6.66 -8.25 12.15
C LEU A 151 5.79 -7.00 12.31
N ILE A 152 6.40 -5.84 12.49
CA ILE A 152 5.73 -4.55 12.43
C ILE A 152 6.31 -3.81 11.22
N LEU A 153 5.47 -3.43 10.27
CA LEU A 153 5.85 -2.56 9.15
C LEU A 153 5.63 -1.11 9.57
N HIS A 154 6.70 -0.33 9.57
CA HIS A 154 6.69 1.12 9.76
C HIS A 154 6.76 1.77 8.39
N GLN A 155 5.65 2.37 7.95
CA GLN A 155 5.59 3.00 6.64
C GLN A 155 4.58 4.15 6.64
N ASN A 156 4.97 5.29 6.06
CA ASN A 156 4.12 6.49 5.98
C ASN A 156 3.56 6.94 7.36
N GLY A 157 4.34 6.78 8.44
CA GLY A 157 3.92 7.12 9.80
C GLY A 157 2.87 6.19 10.41
N SER A 158 2.68 5.00 9.83
CA SER A 158 1.81 3.94 10.36
C SER A 158 2.61 2.71 10.76
N ASP A 159 2.21 2.10 11.87
CA ASP A 159 2.72 0.82 12.35
C ASP A 159 1.69 -0.27 12.07
N ILE A 160 2.06 -1.25 11.24
CA ILE A 160 1.18 -2.31 10.78
C ILE A 160 1.72 -3.64 11.32
N PRO A 161 1.17 -4.15 12.44
CA PRO A 161 1.58 -5.44 12.99
C PRO A 161 1.06 -6.60 12.13
N MET A 162 1.90 -7.59 11.90
CA MET A 162 1.64 -8.78 11.09
C MET A 162 2.08 -10.03 11.86
N ALA A 163 1.13 -10.91 12.16
CA ALA A 163 1.43 -12.16 12.85
C ALA A 163 2.16 -13.12 11.92
N ARG A 164 3.13 -13.87 12.45
CA ARG A 164 3.75 -14.97 11.71
C ARG A 164 2.72 -16.10 11.52
N ILE A 165 2.67 -16.63 10.31
CA ILE A 165 1.81 -17.76 9.92
C ILE A 165 2.66 -18.90 9.33
N ASP A 166 2.08 -20.09 9.24
CA ASP A 166 2.72 -21.23 8.58
C ASP A 166 2.68 -21.11 7.05
N ALA A 167 3.56 -21.88 6.39
CA ALA A 167 3.72 -21.83 4.94
C ALA A 167 2.47 -22.29 4.16
N ALA A 168 1.67 -23.21 4.72
CA ALA A 168 0.47 -23.70 4.05
C ALA A 168 -0.63 -22.63 4.06
N THR A 169 -0.81 -21.95 5.20
CA THR A 169 -1.70 -20.78 5.31
C THR A 169 -1.24 -19.67 4.38
N ALA A 170 0.06 -19.39 4.31
CA ALA A 170 0.62 -18.38 3.42
C ALA A 170 0.39 -18.68 1.94
N SER A 171 0.64 -19.92 1.50
CA SER A 171 0.38 -20.36 0.12
C SER A 171 -1.09 -20.22 -0.23
N LYS A 172 -1.99 -20.66 0.67
CA LYS A 172 -3.43 -20.55 0.45
C LYS A 172 -3.87 -19.11 0.20
N ILE A 173 -3.38 -18.15 1.00
CA ILE A 173 -3.69 -16.72 0.81
C ILE A 173 -3.17 -16.24 -0.54
N ALA A 174 -1.92 -16.55 -0.87
CA ALA A 174 -1.30 -16.14 -2.13
C ALA A 174 -2.03 -16.71 -3.36
N ASP A 175 -2.39 -18.00 -3.33
CA ASP A 175 -3.09 -18.69 -4.41
C ASP A 175 -4.51 -18.14 -4.61
N GLN A 176 -5.23 -17.90 -3.52
CA GLN A 176 -6.55 -17.27 -3.56
C GLN A 176 -6.49 -15.87 -4.19
N THR A 177 -5.49 -15.07 -3.82
CA THR A 177 -5.28 -13.75 -4.41
C THR A 177 -4.91 -13.84 -5.89
N ALA A 178 -3.99 -14.75 -6.25
CA ALA A 178 -3.60 -14.95 -7.64
C ALA A 178 -4.79 -15.38 -8.53
N GLU A 179 -5.64 -16.29 -8.06
CA GLU A 179 -6.85 -16.69 -8.78
C GLU A 179 -7.86 -15.54 -8.89
N ARG A 180 -8.01 -14.69 -7.88
CA ARG A 180 -8.85 -13.48 -7.99
C ARG A 180 -8.31 -12.50 -9.03
N VAL A 181 -7.01 -12.24 -9.02
CA VAL A 181 -6.34 -11.38 -10.01
C VAL A 181 -6.50 -11.95 -11.41
N LYS A 182 -6.46 -13.27 -11.58
CA LYS A 182 -6.68 -13.93 -12.86
C LYS A 182 -8.14 -13.85 -13.32
N ASN A 183 -9.09 -14.05 -12.41
CA ASN A 183 -10.51 -14.14 -12.74
C ASN A 183 -11.20 -12.77 -12.91
N GLN A 184 -10.58 -11.68 -12.43
CA GLN A 184 -11.04 -10.29 -12.63
C GLN A 184 -12.53 -10.10 -12.34
N SER A 185 -13.01 -10.67 -11.24
CA SER A 185 -14.43 -10.68 -10.87
C SER A 185 -14.66 -9.99 -9.53
N ALA A 186 -15.68 -9.12 -9.48
CA ALA A 186 -16.08 -8.44 -8.26
C ALA A 186 -16.50 -9.44 -7.18
N ASN A 187 -16.05 -9.22 -5.95
CA ASN A 187 -16.52 -9.96 -4.80
C ASN A 187 -17.96 -9.54 -4.45
N PRO A 188 -18.90 -10.48 -4.27
CA PRO A 188 -20.24 -10.13 -3.82
C PRO A 188 -20.21 -9.26 -2.56
N GLY A 189 -20.93 -8.14 -2.58
CA GLY A 189 -21.06 -7.23 -1.45
C GLY A 189 -20.03 -6.09 -1.37
N THR A 190 -18.94 -6.09 -2.15
CA THR A 190 -17.97 -4.97 -2.10
C THR A 190 -18.56 -3.66 -2.60
N GLU A 191 -19.37 -3.68 -3.66
CA GLU A 191 -20.04 -2.48 -4.15
C GLU A 191 -20.99 -1.90 -3.09
N ALA A 192 -21.81 -2.74 -2.46
CA ALA A 192 -22.73 -2.29 -1.41
C ALA A 192 -21.98 -1.75 -0.17
N ALA A 193 -20.87 -2.38 0.22
CA ALA A 193 -20.01 -1.90 1.29
C ALA A 193 -19.34 -0.56 0.93
N LEU A 194 -18.91 -0.40 -0.33
CA LEU A 194 -18.33 0.84 -0.84
C LEU A 194 -19.32 1.99 -0.79
N HIS A 195 -20.57 1.78 -1.20
CA HIS A 195 -21.63 2.77 -1.08
C HIS A 195 -21.79 3.25 0.37
N ARG A 196 -21.96 2.32 1.33
CA ARG A 196 -22.09 2.66 2.75
C ARG A 196 -20.86 3.38 3.31
N LEU A 197 -19.66 2.97 2.88
CA LEU A 197 -18.42 3.61 3.27
C LEU A 197 -18.36 5.07 2.79
N ILE A 198 -18.68 5.32 1.52
CA ILE A 198 -18.68 6.67 0.95
C ILE A 198 -19.73 7.55 1.63
N ASP A 199 -20.94 7.04 1.85
CA ASP A 199 -22.02 7.79 2.52
C ASP A 199 -21.65 8.11 3.98
N GLY A 200 -21.05 7.15 4.69
CA GLY A 200 -20.55 7.35 6.04
C GLY A 200 -19.43 8.40 6.11
N ILE A 201 -18.49 8.38 5.15
CA ILE A 201 -17.43 9.39 5.04
C ILE A 201 -18.02 10.76 4.71
N ALA A 202 -18.92 10.85 3.72
CA ALA A 202 -19.52 12.11 3.29
C ALA A 202 -20.37 12.77 4.39
N SER A 203 -21.01 11.96 5.24
CA SER A 203 -21.77 12.45 6.40
C SER A 203 -20.92 12.72 7.65
N GLY A 204 -19.62 12.45 7.61
CA GLY A 204 -18.72 12.55 8.77
C GLY A 204 -18.95 11.49 9.85
N ASN A 205 -19.78 10.48 9.57
CA ASN A 205 -20.13 9.40 10.49
C ASN A 205 -19.89 8.02 9.86
N PRO A 206 -18.64 7.61 9.56
CA PRO A 206 -18.36 6.27 9.05
C PRO A 206 -18.80 5.17 10.03
N ASN A 207 -19.36 4.08 9.52
CA ASN A 207 -19.67 2.91 10.33
C ASN A 207 -18.41 2.10 10.63
N TYR A 208 -17.73 2.42 11.74
CA TYR A 208 -16.50 1.75 12.15
C TYR A 208 -16.67 0.26 12.47
N ASN A 209 -17.90 -0.22 12.72
CA ASN A 209 -18.16 -1.63 12.99
C ASN A 209 -18.12 -2.48 11.71
N GLU A 210 -18.21 -1.86 10.53
CA GLU A 210 -18.01 -2.52 9.23
C GLU A 210 -16.55 -2.49 8.77
N MET A 211 -15.62 -2.01 9.60
CA MET A 211 -14.20 -1.91 9.28
C MET A 211 -13.38 -2.80 10.19
N SER A 212 -12.28 -3.34 9.67
CA SER A 212 -11.27 -3.96 10.53
C SER A 212 -10.76 -2.93 11.56
N PRO A 213 -10.28 -3.35 12.75
CA PRO A 213 -9.76 -2.40 13.74
C PRO A 213 -8.67 -1.47 13.18
N ALA A 214 -7.80 -1.99 12.33
CA ALA A 214 -6.75 -1.22 11.66
C ALA A 214 -7.32 -0.19 10.69
N LEU A 215 -8.27 -0.58 9.83
CA LEU A 215 -8.92 0.36 8.91
C LEU A 215 -9.74 1.41 9.67
N ALA A 216 -10.46 1.02 10.72
CA ALA A 216 -11.21 1.95 11.55
C ALA A 216 -10.30 3.01 12.20
N ALA A 217 -9.12 2.61 12.70
CA ALA A 217 -8.14 3.53 13.25
C ALA A 217 -7.57 4.47 12.16
N ALA A 218 -7.26 3.94 10.98
CA ALA A 218 -6.77 4.73 9.84
C ALA A 218 -7.81 5.75 9.36
N THR A 219 -9.07 5.34 9.21
CA THR A 219 -10.19 6.21 8.82
C THR A 219 -10.36 7.36 9.80
N ARG A 220 -10.28 7.11 11.12
CA ARG A 220 -10.33 8.19 12.14
C ARG A 220 -9.20 9.19 11.99
N LYS A 221 -7.97 8.72 11.77
CA LYS A 221 -6.79 9.59 11.58
C LYS A 221 -6.90 10.42 10.30
N GLN A 222 -7.48 9.87 9.25
CA GLN A 222 -7.57 10.51 7.92
C GLN A 222 -8.89 11.25 7.69
N MET A 223 -9.80 11.28 8.68
CA MET A 223 -11.17 11.75 8.50
C MET A 223 -11.25 13.18 7.97
N THR A 224 -10.38 14.09 8.40
CA THR A 224 -10.35 15.48 7.92
C THR A 224 -10.11 15.56 6.41
N TRP A 225 -9.21 14.73 5.87
CA TRP A 225 -8.96 14.67 4.43
C TRP A 225 -10.07 13.90 3.70
N LEU A 226 -10.51 12.78 4.25
CA LEU A 226 -11.59 11.97 3.67
C LEU A 226 -12.91 12.74 3.57
N GLN A 227 -13.20 13.64 4.52
CA GLN A 227 -14.40 14.47 4.51
C GLN A 227 -14.45 15.41 3.30
N ALA A 228 -13.29 15.81 2.74
CA ALA A 228 -13.24 16.61 1.51
C ALA A 228 -13.82 15.86 0.29
N LEU A 229 -13.96 14.52 0.36
CA LEU A 229 -14.67 13.75 -0.67
C LEU A 229 -16.17 14.08 -0.71
N ALA A 230 -16.74 14.65 0.36
CA ALA A 230 -18.12 15.13 0.35
C ALA A 230 -18.34 16.21 -0.72
N ASP A 231 -17.30 16.99 -1.06
CA ASP A 231 -17.37 18.03 -2.10
C ASP A 231 -17.60 17.43 -3.51
N LEU A 232 -17.26 16.15 -3.71
CA LEU A 232 -17.57 15.43 -4.94
C LEU A 232 -19.08 15.23 -5.14
N GLY A 233 -19.88 15.36 -4.07
CA GLY A 233 -21.34 15.23 -4.10
C GLY A 233 -21.83 13.79 -4.11
N THR A 234 -23.10 13.61 -4.45
CA THR A 234 -23.77 12.30 -4.41
C THR A 234 -23.24 11.35 -5.46
N ILE A 235 -23.23 10.05 -5.15
CA ILE A 235 -22.88 8.99 -6.11
C ILE A 235 -23.93 8.95 -7.22
N GLN A 236 -23.48 9.04 -8.47
CA GLN A 236 -24.31 8.91 -9.67
C GLN A 236 -24.19 7.52 -10.29
N SER A 237 -22.98 6.94 -10.28
CA SER A 237 -22.75 5.56 -10.74
C SER A 237 -21.51 4.97 -10.12
N VAL A 238 -21.49 3.64 -10.01
CA VAL A 238 -20.33 2.85 -9.59
C VAL A 238 -20.04 1.83 -10.68
N ARG A 239 -18.78 1.75 -11.10
CA ARG A 239 -18.33 0.85 -12.16
C ARG A 239 -17.16 0.03 -11.67
N PHE A 240 -17.32 -1.29 -11.68
CA PHE A 240 -16.21 -2.22 -11.47
C PHE A 240 -15.18 -2.10 -12.60
N LEU A 241 -13.91 -1.91 -12.22
CA LEU A 241 -12.79 -1.78 -13.15
C LEU A 241 -11.93 -3.05 -13.23
N GLY A 242 -12.02 -3.92 -12.23
CA GLY A 242 -11.20 -5.13 -12.14
C GLY A 242 -10.72 -5.43 -10.73
N VAL A 243 -9.76 -6.34 -10.63
CA VAL A 243 -9.12 -6.76 -9.38
C VAL A 243 -7.67 -6.28 -9.39
N GLY A 244 -7.26 -5.58 -8.32
CA GLY A 244 -5.90 -5.07 -8.13
C GLY A 244 -4.89 -6.15 -7.74
N GLU A 245 -3.60 -5.82 -7.70
CA GLU A 245 -2.50 -6.78 -7.52
C GLU A 245 -2.58 -7.57 -6.18
N GLN A 246 -3.28 -7.05 -5.17
CA GLN A 246 -3.50 -7.71 -3.88
C GLN A 246 -4.91 -8.31 -3.75
N GLY A 247 -5.62 -8.48 -4.86
CA GLY A 247 -6.92 -9.13 -4.88
C GLY A 247 -8.09 -8.23 -4.45
N GLU A 248 -7.86 -6.93 -4.25
CA GLU A 248 -8.88 -5.93 -3.95
C GLU A 248 -9.74 -5.60 -5.17
N ASP A 249 -11.04 -5.34 -4.96
CA ASP A 249 -11.90 -4.89 -6.05
C ASP A 249 -11.64 -3.41 -6.30
N VAL A 250 -11.51 -3.05 -7.58
CA VAL A 250 -11.25 -1.68 -8.02
C VAL A 250 -12.51 -1.12 -8.64
N TYR A 251 -12.97 0.02 -8.14
CA TYR A 251 -14.16 0.70 -8.62
C TYR A 251 -13.84 2.13 -9.07
N SER A 252 -14.51 2.57 -10.13
CA SER A 252 -14.67 3.97 -10.48
C SER A 252 -16.02 4.43 -9.99
N VAL A 253 -16.04 5.44 -9.14
CA VAL A 253 -17.26 6.05 -8.62
C VAL A 253 -17.39 7.41 -9.29
N ARG A 254 -18.47 7.63 -10.02
CA ARG A 254 -18.84 8.96 -10.54
C ARG A 254 -19.73 9.63 -9.53
N GLN A 255 -19.36 10.83 -9.11
CA GLN A 255 -20.17 11.67 -8.24
C GLN A 255 -20.60 12.95 -8.98
N ALA A 256 -21.53 13.71 -8.40
CA ALA A 256 -22.12 14.89 -9.02
C ALA A 256 -21.09 15.92 -9.52
N ASN A 257 -20.01 16.14 -8.76
CA ASN A 257 -19.00 17.17 -9.01
C ASN A 257 -17.63 16.60 -9.41
N GLY A 258 -17.51 15.27 -9.63
CA GLY A 258 -16.23 14.66 -9.96
C GLY A 258 -16.27 13.13 -10.01
N ALA A 259 -15.10 12.52 -9.87
CA ALA A 259 -14.97 11.07 -9.80
C ALA A 259 -13.90 10.69 -8.79
N SER A 260 -14.02 9.48 -8.26
CA SER A 260 -13.04 8.87 -7.38
C SER A 260 -12.80 7.41 -7.76
N HIS A 261 -11.58 6.94 -7.58
CA HIS A 261 -11.22 5.54 -7.73
C HIS A 261 -11.02 4.91 -6.36
N TRP A 262 -11.66 3.77 -6.16
CA TRP A 262 -11.66 3.05 -4.91
C TRP A 262 -11.06 1.67 -5.09
N ARG A 263 -10.28 1.25 -4.10
CA ARG A 263 -9.75 -0.10 -3.94
C ARG A 263 -10.28 -0.63 -2.63
N ILE A 264 -11.09 -1.68 -2.66
CA ILE A 264 -11.78 -2.18 -1.47
C ILE A 264 -11.73 -3.71 -1.40
N ALA A 265 -11.55 -4.23 -0.19
CA ALA A 265 -11.58 -5.66 0.08
C ALA A 265 -12.45 -5.94 1.32
N LEU A 266 -13.15 -7.07 1.29
CA LEU A 266 -13.86 -7.64 2.44
C LEU A 266 -13.11 -8.87 2.93
N ASP A 267 -13.12 -9.08 4.25
CA ASP A 267 -12.75 -10.36 4.84
C ASP A 267 -13.88 -11.41 4.69
N ASP A 268 -13.67 -12.60 5.26
CA ASP A 268 -14.62 -13.72 5.20
C ASP A 268 -15.94 -13.44 5.95
N LYS A 269 -15.97 -12.45 6.84
CA LYS A 269 -17.16 -12.01 7.59
C LYS A 269 -17.87 -10.83 6.93
N GLY A 270 -17.38 -10.34 5.80
CA GLY A 270 -17.92 -9.18 5.11
C GLY A 270 -17.51 -7.84 5.73
N ILE A 271 -16.53 -7.83 6.63
CA ILE A 271 -15.94 -6.61 7.18
C ILE A 271 -14.97 -6.03 6.16
N ILE A 272 -14.97 -4.71 6.00
CA ILE A 272 -14.03 -4.00 5.13
C ILE A 272 -12.64 -4.11 5.76
N SER A 273 -11.82 -4.98 5.18
CA SER A 273 -10.46 -5.23 5.63
C SER A 273 -9.48 -4.17 5.13
N THR A 274 -9.75 -3.59 3.96
CA THR A 274 -8.93 -2.55 3.34
C THR A 274 -9.80 -1.66 2.45
N ALA A 275 -9.57 -0.35 2.50
CA ALA A 275 -10.14 0.62 1.58
C ALA A 275 -9.13 1.74 1.27
N TRP A 276 -8.97 2.07 0.00
CA TRP A 276 -8.16 3.19 -0.46
C TRP A 276 -8.89 3.99 -1.51
N VAL A 277 -8.70 5.31 -1.50
CA VAL A 277 -9.30 6.23 -2.45
C VAL A 277 -8.24 7.10 -3.11
N SER A 278 -8.41 7.33 -4.41
CA SER A 278 -7.64 8.31 -5.19
C SER A 278 -8.59 9.12 -6.08
N PRO A 279 -8.18 10.31 -6.55
CA PRO A 279 -8.94 11.04 -7.57
C PRO A 279 -9.23 10.17 -8.80
N GLY A 280 -10.43 10.28 -9.34
CA GLY A 280 -10.82 9.66 -10.61
C GLY A 280 -10.56 10.61 -11.80
N PRO A 281 -10.67 10.10 -13.04
CA PRO A 281 -10.54 10.90 -14.27
C PRO A 281 -11.71 11.88 -14.48
#